data_AF-A0A838GCF4-F1
#
_entry.id   AF-A0A838GCF4-F1
#
_cell.length_a   1.000
_cell.length_b   1.000
_cell.length_c   1.000
_cell.angle_alpha   90.00
_cell.angle_beta   90.00
_cell.angle_gamma   90.00
#
_symmetry.space_group_name_H-M   'P 1'
#
loop_
_entity.id
_entity.type
_entity.pdbx_description
1 polymer ?
#
loop_
_entity_poly.entity_id
_entity_poly.type
_entity_poly.pdbx_seq_one_letter_code
_entity_poly.pdbx_strand_id
1 'polypeptide(L)'
;MIHVATANGGAANLRGGPGTGYGVTRKLANGTEGIIRGYPQSANGYTWYEVAIAGTGGWLATSVFTTGPGTGRPRIEVTDGPLRVRSAAGFGGSIVGTVPTGTAGEVTAERAQEANGYVWINVRFFN
;
A
#
# COMPACT_ATOMS: atom_id res chain seq x y z
N MET A 1 3.88 -5.07 4.95
CA MET A 1 3.10 -6.04 4.16
C MET A 1 2.07 -5.22 3.43
N ILE A 2 2.02 -5.26 2.10
CA ILE A 2 0.83 -4.76 1.40
C ILE A 2 -0.30 -5.65 1.87
N HIS A 3 -1.40 -5.08 2.35
CA HIS A 3 -2.60 -5.87 2.52
C HIS A 3 -3.25 -5.99 1.14
N VAL A 4 -3.35 -7.22 0.64
CA VAL A 4 -4.12 -7.49 -0.57
C VAL A 4 -5.56 -7.71 -0.19
N ALA A 5 -6.44 -7.07 -0.94
CA ALA A 5 -7.86 -7.40 -0.95
C ALA A 5 -8.12 -8.40 -2.08
N THR A 6 -8.62 -9.58 -1.76
CA THR A 6 -9.02 -10.59 -2.75
C THR A 6 -10.53 -10.67 -2.79
N ALA A 7 -11.14 -10.32 -3.93
CA ALA A 7 -12.59 -10.35 -4.11
C ALA A 7 -13.16 -11.77 -3.95
N ASN A 8 -14.16 -11.95 -3.08
CA ASN A 8 -14.81 -13.23 -2.82
C ASN A 8 -16.10 -13.37 -3.64
N GLY A 9 -16.04 -14.05 -4.79
CA GLY A 9 -17.26 -14.36 -5.57
C GLY A 9 -17.94 -13.14 -6.24
N GLY A 10 -18.88 -13.42 -7.14
CA GLY A 10 -19.28 -12.59 -8.30
C GLY A 10 -19.99 -11.25 -8.07
N ALA A 11 -19.73 -10.48 -7.01
CA ALA A 11 -20.27 -9.12 -6.87
C ALA A 11 -19.45 -8.16 -6.01
N ALA A 12 -18.13 -8.33 -5.88
CA ALA A 12 -17.31 -7.30 -5.25
C ALA A 12 -17.34 -6.03 -6.12
N ASN A 13 -17.99 -4.98 -5.60
CA ASN A 13 -18.16 -3.70 -6.29
C ASN A 13 -17.13 -2.70 -5.80
N LEU A 14 -16.19 -2.34 -6.67
CA LEU A 14 -15.32 -1.20 -6.43
C LEU A 14 -16.17 0.06 -6.53
N ARG A 15 -16.14 0.90 -5.49
CA ARG A 15 -16.95 2.14 -5.42
C ARG A 15 -16.07 3.38 -5.42
N GLY A 16 -16.66 4.50 -5.83
CA GLY A 16 -15.99 5.80 -5.83
C GLY A 16 -15.73 6.39 -4.44
N GLY A 17 -16.30 5.82 -3.39
CA GLY A 17 -16.12 6.28 -2.01
C GLY A 17 -16.55 5.24 -0.97
N PRO A 18 -16.22 5.48 0.31
CA PRO A 18 -16.54 4.59 1.42
C PRO A 18 -18.02 4.73 1.78
N GLY A 19 -18.85 3.87 1.19
CA GLY A 19 -20.27 3.80 1.48
C GLY A 19 -21.11 3.22 0.35
N THR A 20 -22.30 2.73 0.70
CA THR A 20 -23.22 2.12 -0.27
C THR A 20 -23.90 3.15 -1.18
N GLY A 21 -23.90 4.43 -0.81
CA GLY A 21 -24.40 5.55 -1.61
C GLY A 21 -23.46 6.00 -2.73
N TYR A 22 -22.18 5.60 -2.71
CA TYR A 22 -21.25 5.92 -3.78
C TYR A 22 -21.45 5.00 -5.00
N GLY A 23 -21.31 5.57 -6.20
CA GLY A 23 -21.41 4.84 -7.46
C GLY A 23 -20.42 3.68 -7.56
N VAL A 24 -20.85 2.58 -8.18
CA VAL A 24 -19.98 1.45 -8.53
C VAL A 24 -19.15 1.84 -9.74
N THR A 25 -17.83 1.93 -9.57
CA THR A 25 -16.89 2.25 -10.65
C THR A 25 -16.48 1.00 -11.42
N ARG A 26 -16.45 -0.17 -10.77
CA ARG A 26 -16.10 -1.45 -11.41
C ARG A 26 -16.68 -2.64 -10.66
N LYS A 27 -17.16 -3.64 -11.39
CA LYS A 27 -17.43 -4.99 -10.86
C LYS A 27 -16.17 -5.84 -10.97
N LEU A 28 -15.77 -6.47 -9.87
CA LEU A 28 -14.56 -7.28 -9.81
C LEU A 28 -14.91 -8.76 -10.01
N ALA A 29 -14.04 -9.48 -10.75
CA ALA A 29 -14.10 -10.92 -10.82
C ALA A 29 -13.62 -11.54 -9.51
N ASN A 30 -14.07 -12.76 -9.21
CA ASN A 30 -13.56 -13.53 -8.08
C ASN A 30 -12.03 -13.68 -8.19
N GLY A 31 -11.32 -13.55 -7.07
CA GLY A 31 -9.86 -13.65 -7.05
C GLY A 31 -9.13 -12.39 -7.54
N THR A 32 -9.84 -11.31 -7.88
CA THR A 32 -9.19 -10.05 -8.23
C THR A 32 -8.42 -9.51 -7.01
N GLU A 33 -7.11 -9.33 -7.19
CA GLU A 33 -6.22 -8.77 -6.17
C GLU A 33 -6.09 -7.25 -6.33
N GLY A 34 -6.06 -6.54 -5.20
CA GLY A 34 -5.80 -5.11 -5.13
C GLY A 34 -4.92 -4.74 -3.94
N ILE A 35 -4.24 -3.61 -4.02
CA ILE A 35 -3.35 -3.06 -2.98
C ILE A 35 -4.15 -2.11 -2.10
N ILE A 36 -4.23 -2.35 -0.79
CA ILE A 36 -4.81 -1.37 0.15
C ILE A 36 -3.87 -0.16 0.29
N ARG A 37 -4.39 1.06 0.07
CA ARG A 37 -3.62 2.32 0.04
C ARG A 37 -3.88 3.28 1.19
N GLY A 38 -4.90 3.02 2.00
CA GLY A 38 -5.32 3.94 3.07
C GLY A 38 -5.80 3.23 4.32
N TYR A 39 -6.11 4.03 5.35
CA TYR A 39 -6.74 3.56 6.57
C TYR A 39 -8.21 3.18 6.32
N PRO A 40 -8.72 2.15 7.01
CA PRO A 40 -10.12 1.76 6.88
C PRO A 40 -11.06 2.86 7.37
N GLN A 41 -12.22 2.97 6.72
CA GLN A 41 -13.29 3.88 7.12
C GLN A 41 -14.58 3.12 7.42
N SER A 42 -15.27 3.48 8.50
CA SER A 42 -16.55 2.88 8.85
C SER A 42 -17.70 3.66 8.24
N ALA A 43 -18.52 3.00 7.41
CA ALA A 43 -19.72 3.61 6.82
C ALA A 43 -20.78 2.55 6.50
N ASN A 44 -22.05 2.88 6.71
CA ASN A 44 -23.20 2.00 6.43
C ASN A 44 -23.11 0.61 7.09
N GLY A 45 -22.49 0.50 8.27
CA GLY A 45 -22.31 -0.78 8.96
C GLY A 45 -21.18 -1.66 8.42
N TYR A 46 -20.36 -1.15 7.49
CA TYR A 46 -19.21 -1.85 6.93
C TYR A 46 -17.91 -1.10 7.22
N THR A 47 -16.81 -1.84 7.18
CA THR A 47 -15.46 -1.29 7.12
C THR A 47 -15.03 -1.22 5.66
N TRP A 48 -14.65 -0.05 5.19
CA TRP A 48 -14.27 0.25 3.83
C TRP A 48 -12.76 0.44 3.72
N TYR A 49 -12.15 -0.16 2.71
CA TYR A 49 -10.74 -0.02 2.42
C TYR A 49 -10.55 0.59 1.04
N GLU A 50 -9.71 1.62 0.97
CA GLU A 50 -9.25 2.16 -0.29
C GLU A 50 -8.25 1.17 -0.92
N VAL A 51 -8.58 0.69 -2.11
CA VAL A 51 -7.80 -0.29 -2.86
C VAL A 51 -7.43 0.25 -4.23
N ALA A 52 -6.26 -0.13 -4.71
CA ALA A 52 -5.87 0.05 -6.10
C ALA A 52 -5.77 -1.29 -6.82
N ILE A 53 -6.52 -1.41 -7.91
CA ILE A 53 -6.62 -2.61 -8.74
C ILE A 53 -6.19 -2.23 -10.15
N ALA A 54 -5.08 -2.80 -10.63
CA ALA A 54 -4.52 -2.51 -11.95
C ALA A 54 -4.42 -1.00 -12.26
N GLY A 55 -3.97 -0.20 -11.27
CA GLY A 55 -3.81 1.26 -11.41
C GLY A 55 -5.08 2.09 -11.19
N THR A 56 -6.26 1.46 -11.08
CA THR A 56 -7.53 2.15 -10.78
C THR A 56 -7.81 2.12 -9.27
N GLY A 57 -8.05 3.28 -8.67
CA GLY A 57 -8.42 3.40 -7.25
C GLY A 57 -9.93 3.24 -7.01
N GLY A 58 -10.29 2.80 -5.81
CA GLY A 58 -11.67 2.80 -5.32
C GLY A 58 -11.80 2.12 -3.96
N TRP A 59 -13.04 1.90 -3.53
CA TRP A 59 -13.35 1.43 -2.18
C TRP A 59 -14.07 0.09 -2.19
N LEU A 60 -13.65 -0.82 -1.31
CA LEU A 60 -14.28 -2.13 -1.06
C LEU A 60 -14.71 -2.27 0.40
N ALA A 61 -15.84 -2.93 0.65
CA ALA A 61 -16.35 -3.25 1.99
C ALA A 61 -15.86 -4.63 2.46
N THR A 62 -15.52 -4.80 3.75
CA THR A 62 -14.97 -6.06 4.30
C THR A 62 -15.82 -7.31 4.07
N SER A 63 -17.12 -7.17 3.80
CA SER A 63 -18.00 -8.30 3.51
C SER A 63 -17.77 -8.94 2.14
N VAL A 64 -17.04 -8.28 1.23
CA VAL A 64 -16.87 -8.74 -0.16
C VAL A 64 -15.44 -9.14 -0.53
N PHE A 65 -14.49 -9.10 0.42
CA PHE A 65 -13.10 -9.50 0.17
C PHE A 65 -12.42 -10.02 1.44
N THR A 66 -11.39 -10.84 1.27
CA THR A 66 -10.46 -11.17 2.35
C THR A 66 -9.24 -10.27 2.30
N THR A 67 -8.75 -9.85 3.47
CA THR A 67 -7.44 -9.21 3.60
C THR A 67 -6.40 -10.29 3.86
N GLY A 68 -5.31 -10.27 3.12
CA GLY A 68 -4.17 -11.15 3.38
C GLY A 68 -2.83 -10.45 3.14
N PRO A 69 -1.72 -11.15 3.46
CA PRO A 69 -0.40 -10.75 3.00
C PRO A 69 -0.39 -10.66 1.48
N GLY A 70 -0.29 -9.46 0.96
CA GLY A 70 0.01 -9.23 -0.44
C GLY A 70 1.44 -9.66 -0.76
N THR A 71 1.61 -10.35 -1.89
CA THR A 71 2.93 -10.75 -2.41
C THR A 71 3.68 -9.56 -3.04
N GLY A 72 2.97 -8.47 -3.39
CA GLY A 72 3.58 -7.22 -3.85
C GLY A 72 4.17 -6.41 -2.69
N ARG A 73 5.37 -5.85 -2.86
CA ARG A 73 5.94 -4.84 -1.95
C ARG A 73 5.68 -3.43 -2.50
N PRO A 74 5.42 -2.41 -1.66
CA PRO A 74 5.20 -1.04 -2.14
C PRO A 74 6.43 -0.56 -2.92
N ARG A 75 6.25 -0.06 -4.15
CA ARG A 75 7.35 0.52 -4.92
C ARG A 75 7.59 1.96 -4.50
N ILE A 76 8.86 2.35 -4.52
CA ILE A 76 9.32 3.72 -4.23
C ILE A 76 10.26 4.18 -5.34
N GLU A 77 10.45 5.50 -5.43
CA GLU A 77 11.44 6.14 -6.28
C GLU A 77 12.10 7.29 -5.51
N VAL A 78 13.41 7.46 -5.65
CA VAL A 78 14.14 8.59 -5.05
C VAL A 78 13.86 9.85 -5.87
N THR A 79 13.17 10.83 -5.30
CA THR A 79 12.81 12.08 -5.99
C THR A 79 13.85 13.19 -5.86
N ASP A 80 14.67 13.16 -4.80
CA ASP A 80 15.73 14.13 -4.56
C ASP A 80 16.94 13.44 -3.91
N GLY A 81 17.96 13.16 -4.73
CA GLY A 81 19.18 12.49 -4.35
C GLY A 81 20.42 13.39 -4.37
N PRO A 82 21.57 12.91 -3.86
CA PRO A 82 21.80 11.54 -3.40
C PRO A 82 21.19 11.26 -2.02
N LEU A 83 20.26 10.29 -1.97
CA LEU A 83 19.60 9.85 -0.74
C LEU A 83 20.53 8.89 0.03
N ARG A 84 20.82 9.19 1.30
CA ARG A 84 21.63 8.32 2.17
C ARG A 84 20.78 7.18 2.73
N VAL A 85 21.20 5.94 2.47
CA VAL A 85 20.60 4.75 3.06
C VAL A 85 21.38 4.36 4.31
N ARG A 86 20.68 4.01 5.39
CA ARG A 86 21.29 3.65 6.68
C ARG A 86 21.04 2.18 7.04
N SER A 87 21.94 1.61 7.82
CA SER A 87 21.84 0.21 8.30
C SER A 87 20.72 -0.02 9.32
N ALA A 88 20.24 1.05 9.96
CA ALA A 88 19.14 1.03 10.93
C ALA A 88 18.38 2.35 10.87
N ALA A 89 17.15 2.35 11.38
CA ALA A 89 16.36 3.56 11.56
C ALA A 89 17.05 4.52 12.56
N GLY A 90 17.09 5.80 12.21
CA GLY A 90 17.67 6.85 13.02
C GLY A 90 19.13 7.19 12.68
N PHE A 91 19.65 8.23 13.32
CA PHE A 91 20.97 8.78 13.02
C PHE A 91 22.14 7.95 13.56
N GLY A 92 21.86 7.01 14.47
CA GLY A 92 22.85 6.02 14.95
C GLY A 92 23.16 4.92 13.94
N GLY A 93 22.32 4.72 12.92
CA GLY A 93 22.61 3.79 11.83
C GLY A 93 23.70 4.32 10.91
N SER A 94 24.73 3.50 10.66
CA SER A 94 25.79 3.81 9.69
C SER A 94 25.21 3.96 8.29
N ILE A 95 25.79 4.88 7.50
CA ILE A 95 25.42 5.02 6.09
C ILE A 95 25.96 3.81 5.34
N VAL A 96 25.08 3.05 4.70
CA VAL A 96 25.42 1.86 3.90
C VAL A 96 25.55 2.17 2.41
N GLY A 97 25.10 3.35 1.98
CA GLY A 97 25.25 3.81 0.60
C GLY A 97 24.51 5.11 0.32
N THR A 98 24.67 5.60 -0.89
CA THR A 98 23.93 6.73 -1.45
C THR A 98 23.24 6.32 -2.74
N VAL A 99 22.01 6.78 -2.93
CA VAL A 99 21.17 6.41 -4.07
C VAL A 99 20.79 7.67 -4.85
N PRO A 100 21.03 7.74 -6.17
CA PRO A 100 20.72 8.93 -6.96
C PRO A 100 19.21 9.11 -7.20
N THR A 101 18.82 10.31 -7.63
CA THR A 101 17.45 10.60 -8.10
C THR A 101 17.05 9.65 -9.22
N GLY A 102 15.78 9.22 -9.23
CA GLY A 102 15.20 8.32 -10.22
C GLY A 102 15.41 6.83 -9.93
N THR A 103 16.21 6.46 -8.92
CA THR A 103 16.36 5.04 -8.58
C THR A 103 15.08 4.51 -7.94
N ALA A 104 14.53 3.46 -8.54
CA ALA A 104 13.36 2.76 -8.04
C ALA A 104 13.75 1.64 -7.05
N GLY A 105 12.84 1.34 -6.12
CA GLY A 105 12.99 0.27 -5.15
C GLY A 105 11.66 -0.23 -4.60
N GLU A 106 11.74 -1.03 -3.55
CA GLU A 106 10.59 -1.55 -2.82
C GLU A 106 10.76 -1.40 -1.31
N VAL A 107 9.67 -1.19 -0.59
CA VAL A 107 9.63 -1.21 0.88
C VAL A 107 9.64 -2.65 1.37
N THR A 108 10.56 -2.96 2.28
CA THR A 108 10.82 -4.35 2.69
C THR A 108 10.29 -4.74 4.06
N ALA A 109 10.04 -3.78 4.95
CA ALA A 109 9.46 -4.02 6.27
C ALA A 109 7.96 -3.72 6.31
N GLU A 110 7.27 -4.33 7.28
CA GLU A 110 5.83 -4.13 7.44
C GLU A 110 5.45 -2.82 8.09
N ARG A 111 6.32 -2.31 8.97
CA ARG A 111 6.11 -1.09 9.71
C ARG A 111 7.28 -0.17 9.49
N ALA A 112 6.97 1.08 9.23
CA ALA A 112 7.95 2.14 9.33
C ALA A 112 8.34 2.33 10.80
N GLN A 113 9.55 2.82 11.04
CA GLN A 113 10.07 3.07 12.38
C GLN A 113 10.19 4.58 12.59
N GLU A 114 9.73 5.08 13.72
CA GLU A 114 9.92 6.47 14.10
C GLU A 114 11.22 6.62 14.88
N ALA A 115 12.12 7.46 14.39
CA ALA A 115 13.37 7.76 15.07
C ALA A 115 13.88 9.15 14.69
N ASN A 116 14.37 9.89 15.69
CA ASN A 116 14.94 11.23 15.52
C ASN A 116 14.00 12.24 14.81
N GLY A 117 12.68 12.09 14.98
CA GLY A 117 11.67 12.96 14.35
C GLY A 117 11.34 12.60 12.89
N TYR A 118 11.83 11.47 12.39
CA TYR A 118 11.57 10.99 11.03
C TYR A 118 10.91 9.61 11.02
N VAL A 119 10.16 9.35 9.96
CA VAL A 119 9.64 8.02 9.63
C VAL A 119 10.64 7.32 8.72
N TRP A 120 11.19 6.20 9.17
CA TRP A 120 12.17 5.39 8.46
C TRP A 120 11.51 4.17 7.86
N ILE A 121 11.74 3.95 6.57
CA ILE A 121 11.27 2.76 5.84
C ILE A 121 12.47 1.89 5.48
N ASN A 122 12.34 0.58 5.71
CA ASN A 122 13.31 -0.37 5.16
C ASN A 122 13.04 -0.54 3.67
N VAL A 123 14.09 -0.49 2.86
CA VAL A 123 13.99 -0.48 1.41
C VAL A 123 14.99 -1.42 0.79
N ARG A 124 14.68 -1.89 -0.42
CA ARG A 124 15.61 -2.55 -1.34
C ARG A 124 15.51 -1.83 -2.67
N PHE A 125 16.62 -1.32 -3.18
CA PHE A 125 16.66 -0.71 -4.51
C PHE A 125 16.90 -1.78 -5.58
N PHE A 126 16.35 -1.54 -6.77
CA PHE A 126 16.60 -2.39 -7.92
C PHE A 126 17.96 -2.02 -8.55
N ASN A 127 18.62 -3.01 -9.16
CA ASN A 127 19.82 -2.78 -9.96
C ASN A 127 19.49 -2.16 -11.31
#